data_AF-A0A382T3C4-F1
#
_entry.id   AF-A0A382T3C4-F1
#
_cell.length_a   1.000
_cell.length_b   1.000
_cell.length_c   1.000
_cell.angle_alpha   90.00
_cell.angle_beta   90.00
_cell.angle_gamma   90.00
#
_symmetry.space_group_name_H-M   'P 1'
#
loop_
_entity.id
_entity.type
_entity.pdbx_description
1 polymer ?
#
loop_
_entity_poly.entity_id
_entity_poly.type
_entity_poly.pdbx_seq_one_letter_code
_entity_poly.pdbx_strand_id
1 'polypeptide(L)'
;GSHPATAVVIVLDNSMSSGLIVGETRVLDELKVLAHQTLAEASDEDRFWVIRAGEPWLPAIPGSAADASLAIDNTETSAASSDLTATLTRAAELLRTSELSNREVHLLSDLQQSAFDLSAGDPLGGLPVVTWTGIEETTANRGITGVLVGGGLPPLEGQRTELTVSALENPLDTARWPVRVVVDGRIRGAGTLSAGAETTVPLPLSSAAWVQGYADTDADALRADDRHYFAYKSRAAPRVAVGGAPGFFVMEAMAVLEGSGRLTPSPAGIAELLLAHGGSLLEERGPGTAAVVIPANDFTLLPAL
;
A
#
# COMPACT_ATOMS: atom_id res chain seq x y z
N GLY A 1 29.52 17.57 27.67
CA GLY A 1 29.11 18.57 28.68
C GLY A 1 29.38 18.03 30.08
N SER A 2 29.33 18.84 31.14
CA SER A 2 29.38 18.34 32.53
C SER A 2 27.99 17.88 32.97
N HIS A 3 27.52 16.76 32.41
CA HIS A 3 26.33 16.06 32.89
C HIS A 3 26.73 14.65 33.38
N PRO A 4 25.93 14.03 34.26
CA PRO A 4 26.12 12.63 34.61
C PRO A 4 26.06 11.71 33.38
N ALA A 5 26.78 10.60 33.40
CA ALA A 5 26.73 9.60 32.32
C ALA A 5 25.29 9.11 32.07
N THR A 6 24.89 9.09 30.80
CA THR A 6 23.51 8.85 30.36
C THR A 6 23.45 7.79 29.27
N ALA A 7 22.47 6.91 29.38
CA ALA A 7 22.08 6.00 28.30
C ALA A 7 20.98 6.66 27.46
N VAL A 8 21.23 6.84 26.17
CA VAL A 8 20.33 7.54 25.26
C VAL A 8 19.94 6.61 24.12
N VAL A 9 18.64 6.45 23.88
CA VAL A 9 18.15 5.87 22.62
C VAL A 9 17.68 7.01 21.73
N ILE A 10 18.32 7.16 20.58
CA ILE A 10 17.88 8.06 19.51
C ILE A 10 16.95 7.27 18.60
N VAL A 11 15.67 7.63 18.61
CA VAL A 11 14.68 7.16 17.64
C VAL A 11 14.64 8.17 16.51
N LEU A 12 15.20 7.79 15.37
CA LEU A 12 15.19 8.58 14.15
C LEU A 12 14.09 8.05 13.23
N ASP A 13 13.06 8.87 13.01
CA ASP A 13 12.03 8.56 12.04
C ASP A 13 12.61 8.71 10.63
N ASN A 14 12.68 7.59 9.93
CA ASN A 14 13.08 7.52 8.54
C ASN A 14 11.98 6.86 7.70
N SER A 15 10.73 6.93 8.15
CA SER A 15 9.59 6.46 7.38
C SER A 15 9.40 7.27 6.10
N MET A 16 8.43 6.83 5.29
CA MET A 16 8.12 7.44 4.00
C MET A 16 7.86 8.96 4.10
N SER A 17 7.13 9.42 5.13
CA SER A 17 6.79 10.84 5.33
C SER A 17 8.02 11.71 5.62
N SER A 18 9.06 11.15 6.25
CA SER A 18 10.33 11.84 6.47
C SER A 18 11.09 12.13 5.17
N GLY A 19 10.66 11.56 4.04
CA GLY A 19 11.13 11.90 2.71
C GLY A 19 10.60 13.21 2.14
N LEU A 20 9.63 13.84 2.80
CA LEU A 20 9.05 15.14 2.41
C LEU A 20 10.12 16.23 2.29
N ILE A 21 10.06 17.01 1.22
CA ILE A 21 10.91 18.18 0.98
C ILE A 21 10.13 19.44 1.36
N VAL A 22 10.60 20.16 2.38
CA VAL A 22 10.05 21.45 2.80
C VAL A 22 11.04 22.56 2.42
N GLY A 23 10.62 23.44 1.52
CA GLY A 23 11.52 24.43 0.92
C GLY A 23 12.59 23.77 0.06
N GLU A 24 13.82 23.69 0.55
CA GLU A 24 14.97 23.07 -0.14
C GLU A 24 15.55 21.85 0.60
N THR A 25 15.00 21.52 1.78
CA THR A 25 15.56 20.51 2.67
C THR A 25 14.56 19.37 2.87
N ARG A 26 15.07 18.13 2.94
CA ARG A 26 14.26 16.98 3.32
C ARG A 26 14.09 16.94 4.83
N VAL A 27 12.89 16.60 5.32
CA VAL A 27 12.62 16.45 6.76
C VAL A 27 13.64 15.53 7.43
N LEU A 28 13.97 14.37 6.84
CA LEU A 28 15.01 13.48 7.37
C LEU A 28 16.37 14.17 7.56
N ASP A 29 16.77 15.07 6.66
CA ASP A 29 18.05 15.77 6.77
C ASP A 29 18.05 16.75 7.95
N GLU A 30 16.91 17.38 8.22
CA GLU A 30 16.73 18.22 9.42
C GLU A 30 16.76 17.39 10.70
N LEU A 31 16.08 16.23 10.71
CA LEU A 31 16.11 15.29 11.84
C LEU A 31 17.55 14.82 12.13
N LYS A 32 18.35 14.55 11.10
CA LYS A 32 19.78 14.20 11.26
C LYS A 32 20.58 15.34 11.86
N VAL A 33 20.36 16.58 11.43
CA VAL A 33 21.04 17.76 12.01
C VAL A 33 20.74 17.88 13.50
N LEU A 34 19.50 17.68 13.91
CA LEU A 34 19.09 17.70 15.32
C LEU A 34 19.71 16.54 16.10
N ALA A 35 19.76 15.34 15.53
CA ALA A 35 20.42 14.20 16.14
C ALA A 35 21.92 14.49 16.41
N HIS A 36 22.60 15.14 15.46
CA HIS A 36 24.00 15.54 15.62
C HIS A 36 24.19 16.64 16.67
N GLN A 37 23.22 17.53 16.87
CA GLN A 37 23.26 18.50 17.97
C GLN A 37 23.23 17.81 19.33
N THR A 38 22.39 16.79 19.50
CA THR A 38 22.40 15.93 20.70
C THR A 38 23.78 15.30 20.93
N LEU A 39 24.37 14.72 19.88
CA LEU A 39 25.66 14.04 19.98
C LEU A 39 26.83 15.00 20.25
N ALA A 40 26.73 16.27 19.85
CA ALA A 40 27.77 17.27 20.07
C ALA A 40 27.94 17.63 21.56
N GLU A 41 26.91 17.44 22.38
CA GLU A 41 26.95 17.71 23.81
C GLU A 41 27.40 16.51 24.66
N ALA A 42 27.51 15.33 24.03
CA ALA A 42 27.83 14.07 24.68
C ALA A 42 29.23 14.05 25.34
N SER A 43 29.38 13.12 26.27
CA SER A 43 30.63 12.73 26.91
C SER A 43 31.03 11.31 26.51
N ASP A 44 32.30 10.95 26.72
CA ASP A 44 32.81 9.60 26.43
C ASP A 44 32.21 8.50 27.33
N GLU A 45 31.55 8.90 28.43
CA GLU A 45 30.88 7.99 29.36
C GLU A 45 29.45 7.64 28.92
N ASP A 46 28.89 8.38 27.96
CA ASP A 46 27.54 8.15 27.46
C ASP A 46 27.46 6.94 26.54
N ARG A 47 26.26 6.34 26.49
CA ARG A 47 25.97 5.18 25.64
C ARG A 47 24.77 5.47 24.77
N PHE A 48 24.95 5.30 23.47
CA PHE A 48 23.93 5.59 22.47
C PHE A 48 23.46 4.33 21.76
N TRP A 49 22.16 4.27 21.51
CA TRP A 49 21.54 3.35 20.56
C TRP A 49 20.81 4.20 19.52
N VAL A 50 20.89 3.79 18.25
CA VAL A 50 20.11 4.43 17.18
C VAL A 50 19.09 3.42 16.66
N ILE A 51 17.81 3.78 16.72
CA ILE A 51 16.72 3.03 16.10
C ILE A 51 16.21 3.83 14.90
N ARG A 52 16.11 3.15 13.75
CA ARG A 52 15.46 3.66 12.54
C ARG A 52 14.00 3.23 12.54
N ALA A 53 13.07 4.15 12.72
CA ALA A 53 11.66 3.79 12.94
C ALA A 53 10.99 3.15 11.71
N GLY A 54 11.42 3.52 10.50
CA GLY A 54 10.95 2.95 9.23
C GLY A 54 11.66 1.64 8.83
N GLU A 55 12.65 1.19 9.61
CA GLU A 55 13.37 -0.07 9.41
C GLU A 55 13.51 -0.86 10.73
N PRO A 56 12.40 -1.19 11.41
CA PRO A 56 12.43 -1.74 12.76
C PRO A 56 13.13 -3.11 12.85
N TRP A 57 13.29 -3.82 11.73
CA TRP A 57 14.03 -5.10 11.67
C TRP A 57 15.55 -4.94 11.80
N LEU A 58 16.10 -3.73 11.67
CA LEU A 58 17.54 -3.50 11.84
C LEU A 58 17.91 -3.51 13.34
N PRO A 59 19.04 -4.13 13.71
CA PRO A 59 19.52 -4.15 15.08
C PRO A 59 20.00 -2.76 15.51
N ALA A 60 19.69 -2.38 16.76
CA ALA A 60 20.25 -1.20 17.41
C ALA A 60 21.34 -1.66 18.39
N ILE A 61 22.59 -1.36 18.07
CA ILE A 61 23.77 -1.80 18.83
C ILE A 61 24.24 -0.62 19.70
N PRO A 62 24.55 -0.83 21.00
CA PRO A 62 25.12 0.22 21.83
C PRO A 62 26.48 0.67 21.31
N GLY A 63 26.71 1.97 21.27
CA GLY A 63 27.96 2.56 20.81
C GLY A 63 28.32 3.86 21.52
N SER A 64 29.43 4.44 21.08
CA SER A 64 29.84 5.81 21.40
C SER A 64 29.02 6.84 20.60
N ALA A 65 29.20 8.12 20.91
CA ALA A 65 28.63 9.21 20.10
C ALA A 65 29.10 9.15 18.63
N ALA A 66 30.35 8.72 18.38
CA ALA A 66 30.87 8.57 17.02
C ALA A 66 30.18 7.41 16.25
N ASP A 67 29.91 6.29 16.93
CA ASP A 67 29.17 5.17 16.32
C ASP A 67 27.73 5.55 16.00
N ALA A 68 27.08 6.29 16.90
CA ALA A 68 25.74 6.82 16.68
C ALA A 68 25.69 7.83 15.53
N SER A 69 26.66 8.74 15.46
CA SER A 69 26.82 9.72 14.37
C SER A 69 26.91 9.02 13.01
N LEU A 70 27.73 7.97 12.90
CA LEU A 70 27.83 7.15 11.70
C LEU A 70 26.53 6.43 11.36
N ALA A 71 25.79 5.92 12.35
CA ALA A 71 24.51 5.26 12.15
C ALA A 71 23.43 6.25 11.63
N ILE A 72 23.44 7.48 12.14
CA ILE A 72 22.56 8.59 11.70
C ILE A 72 22.89 8.98 10.26
N ASP A 73 24.17 9.19 9.94
CA ASP A 73 24.58 9.58 8.58
C ASP A 73 24.15 8.56 7.53
N ASN A 74 24.32 7.27 7.83
CA ASN A 74 23.95 6.15 6.97
C ASN A 74 22.44 5.85 6.93
N THR A 75 21.61 6.61 7.64
CA THR A 75 20.15 6.40 7.58
C THR A 75 19.58 7.00 6.30
N GLU A 76 18.83 6.21 5.55
CA GLU A 76 18.08 6.67 4.37
C GLU A 76 16.58 6.60 4.62
N THR A 77 15.78 7.28 3.78
CA THR A 77 14.32 7.18 3.81
C THR A 77 13.87 5.78 3.44
N SER A 78 13.03 5.18 4.28
CA SER A 78 12.35 3.91 4.04
C SER A 78 11.04 4.15 3.29
N ALA A 79 10.63 3.21 2.45
CA ALA A 79 9.30 3.20 1.86
C ALA A 79 8.21 2.69 2.83
N ALA A 80 8.60 2.23 4.02
CA ALA A 80 7.68 1.74 5.04
C ALA A 80 7.11 2.88 5.90
N SER A 81 5.91 2.64 6.44
CA SER A 81 5.37 3.42 7.55
C SER A 81 6.12 3.11 8.85
N SER A 82 6.24 4.10 9.74
CA SER A 82 6.72 3.90 11.10
C SER A 82 5.59 3.47 12.04
N ASP A 83 5.92 2.65 13.03
CA ASP A 83 5.13 2.44 14.25
C ASP A 83 5.96 2.99 15.42
N LEU A 84 5.70 4.24 15.78
CA LEU A 84 6.45 4.94 16.83
C LEU A 84 6.09 4.39 18.21
N THR A 85 4.87 3.90 18.43
CA THR A 85 4.49 3.27 19.71
C THR A 85 5.31 2.00 19.97
N ALA A 86 5.41 1.11 18.98
CA ALA A 86 6.25 -0.08 19.07
C ALA A 86 7.75 0.28 19.17
N THR A 87 8.18 1.31 18.43
CA THR A 87 9.57 1.78 18.46
C THR A 87 9.97 2.34 19.83
N LEU A 88 9.11 3.13 20.46
CA LEU A 88 9.31 3.64 21.82
C LEU A 88 9.31 2.51 22.85
N THR A 89 8.44 1.51 22.68
CA THR A 89 8.44 0.31 23.53
C THR A 89 9.79 -0.41 23.47
N ARG A 90 10.32 -0.60 22.25
CA ARG A 90 11.66 -1.17 22.02
C ARG A 90 12.77 -0.30 22.62
N ALA A 91 12.68 1.03 22.50
CA ALA A 91 13.64 1.95 23.11
C ALA A 91 13.70 1.79 24.63
N ALA A 92 12.55 1.68 25.29
CA ALA A 92 12.48 1.43 26.72
C ALA A 92 13.12 0.08 27.10
N GLU A 93 12.90 -0.97 26.31
CA GLU A 93 13.54 -2.27 26.52
C GLU A 93 15.07 -2.21 26.40
N LEU A 94 15.61 -1.50 25.40
CA LEU A 94 17.04 -1.29 25.26
C LEU A 94 17.62 -0.54 26.48
N LEU A 95 16.97 0.54 26.92
CA LEU A 95 17.43 1.31 28.08
C LEU A 95 17.41 0.51 29.38
N ARG A 96 16.50 -0.48 29.52
CA ARG A 96 16.50 -1.40 30.68
C ARG A 96 17.76 -2.26 30.76
N THR A 97 18.45 -2.51 29.64
CA THR A 97 19.70 -3.28 29.62
C THR A 97 20.92 -2.46 30.05
N SER A 98 20.80 -1.14 30.12
CA SER A 98 21.89 -0.27 30.56
C SER A 98 22.06 -0.31 32.08
N GLU A 99 23.31 -0.22 32.54
CA GLU A 99 23.65 -0.08 33.96
C GLU A 99 23.68 1.40 34.41
N LEU A 100 23.60 2.35 33.46
CA LEU A 100 23.60 3.77 33.78
C LEU A 100 22.31 4.17 34.50
N SER A 101 22.45 5.07 35.49
CA SER A 101 21.32 5.57 36.28
C SER A 101 20.45 6.57 35.52
N ASN A 102 21.04 7.34 34.60
CA ASN A 102 20.32 8.29 33.76
C ASN A 102 20.02 7.63 32.42
N ARG A 103 18.76 7.71 32.00
CA ARG A 103 18.22 7.04 30.82
C ARG A 103 17.18 7.94 30.18
N GLU A 104 17.26 8.12 28.88
CA GLU A 104 16.31 8.96 28.15
C GLU A 104 16.16 8.52 26.70
N VAL A 105 15.03 8.90 26.11
CA VAL A 105 14.74 8.68 24.70
C VAL A 105 14.68 10.01 23.97
N HIS A 106 15.38 10.11 22.85
CA HIS A 106 15.32 11.23 21.94
C HIS A 106 14.48 10.81 20.74
N LEU A 107 13.28 11.38 20.60
CA LEU A 107 12.36 11.11 19.50
C LEU A 107 12.47 12.22 18.46
N LEU A 108 12.94 11.85 17.27
CA LEU A 108 13.12 12.74 16.14
C LEU A 108 12.18 12.27 15.02
N SER A 109 11.01 12.90 14.91
CA SER A 109 9.93 12.51 14.00
C SER A 109 9.09 13.72 13.61
N ASP A 110 8.37 13.63 12.49
CA ASP A 110 7.31 14.57 12.11
C ASP A 110 6.06 14.48 13.01
N LEU A 111 6.01 13.50 13.92
CA LEU A 111 4.94 13.23 14.87
C LEU A 111 3.57 13.02 14.21
N GLN A 112 3.55 12.45 12.99
CA GLN A 112 2.29 12.10 12.34
C GLN A 112 1.45 11.19 13.24
N GLN A 113 0.18 11.56 13.44
CA GLN A 113 -0.74 10.85 14.33
C GLN A 113 -0.90 9.37 13.93
N SER A 114 -0.84 9.05 12.64
CA SER A 114 -0.93 7.69 12.10
C SER A 114 0.21 6.77 12.54
N ALA A 115 1.34 7.32 12.97
CA ALA A 115 2.47 6.53 13.46
C ALA A 115 2.31 6.09 14.93
N PHE A 116 1.26 6.55 15.62
CA PHE A 116 0.97 6.22 17.02
C PHE A 116 -0.30 5.39 17.16
N ASP A 117 -0.21 4.30 17.90
CA ASP A 117 -1.38 3.67 18.52
C ASP A 117 -1.78 4.47 19.77
N LEU A 118 -2.79 5.34 19.63
CA LEU A 118 -3.31 6.17 20.71
C LEU A 118 -4.07 5.39 21.79
N SER A 119 -4.35 4.10 21.57
CA SER A 119 -4.97 3.23 22.56
C SER A 119 -3.95 2.52 23.45
N ALA A 120 -2.67 2.53 23.05
CA ALA A 120 -1.60 2.01 23.86
C ALA A 120 -1.43 2.84 25.14
N GLY A 121 -1.02 2.18 26.23
CA GLY A 121 -0.62 2.85 27.47
C GLY A 121 0.67 3.67 27.29
N ASP A 122 1.38 3.92 28.39
CA ASP A 122 2.70 4.56 28.31
C ASP A 122 3.76 3.57 27.79
N PRO A 123 4.25 3.68 26.53
CA PRO A 123 5.22 2.74 25.97
C PRO A 123 6.59 2.83 26.64
N LEU A 124 6.87 3.94 27.32
CA LEU A 124 8.17 4.24 27.91
C LEU A 124 8.22 3.97 29.42
N GLY A 125 7.07 3.77 30.05
CA GLY A 125 6.97 3.47 31.48
C GLY A 125 7.63 4.54 32.35
N GLY A 126 7.42 5.81 32.02
CA GLY A 126 7.93 6.97 32.76
C GLY A 126 9.36 7.40 32.42
N LEU A 127 10.01 6.81 31.42
CA LEU A 127 11.31 7.29 30.95
C LEU A 127 11.19 8.70 30.33
N PRO A 128 12.12 9.63 30.61
CA PRO A 128 12.15 10.94 29.97
C PRO A 128 12.22 10.85 28.44
N VAL A 129 11.48 11.74 27.78
CA VAL A 129 11.50 11.92 26.32
C VAL A 129 11.86 13.35 25.97
N VAL A 130 12.88 13.50 25.14
CA VAL A 130 13.13 14.72 24.40
C VAL A 130 12.55 14.52 23.01
N THR A 131 11.55 15.31 22.64
CA THR A 131 10.91 15.22 21.33
C THR A 131 11.16 16.49 20.53
N TRP A 132 11.41 16.32 19.25
CA TRP A 132 11.36 17.43 18.30
C TRP A 132 9.93 17.59 17.78
N THR A 133 9.39 18.80 17.87
CA THR A 133 8.11 19.14 17.26
C THR A 133 8.41 19.84 15.95
N GLY A 134 8.14 19.17 14.84
CA GLY A 134 8.57 19.58 13.52
C GLY A 134 7.95 20.84 12.93
N ILE A 135 8.26 21.06 11.65
CA ILE A 135 7.77 22.18 10.85
C ILE A 135 6.36 21.87 10.36
N GLU A 136 5.49 22.88 10.38
CA GLU A 136 4.12 22.78 9.86
C GLU A 136 4.14 22.44 8.36
N GLU A 137 3.47 21.34 7.97
CA GLU A 137 3.33 20.93 6.57
C GLU A 137 2.53 22.00 5.80
N THR A 138 3.19 22.71 4.89
CA THR A 138 2.55 23.76 4.07
C THR A 138 2.33 23.35 2.61
N THR A 139 2.89 22.21 2.18
CA THR A 139 2.77 21.71 0.81
C THR A 139 1.66 20.66 0.69
N ALA A 140 0.75 20.86 -0.26
CA ALA A 140 -0.27 19.88 -0.58
C ALA A 140 0.36 18.64 -1.23
N ASN A 141 0.17 17.48 -0.59
CA ASN A 141 0.51 16.18 -1.15
C ASN A 141 -0.56 15.74 -2.18
N ARG A 142 -0.13 15.39 -3.39
CA ARG A 142 -0.95 14.94 -4.54
C ARG A 142 -0.67 13.48 -4.92
N GLY A 143 -0.30 12.67 -3.94
CA GLY A 143 0.02 11.27 -4.09
C GLY A 143 -1.10 10.40 -4.71
N ILE A 144 -0.67 9.33 -5.38
CA ILE A 144 -1.53 8.26 -5.88
C ILE A 144 -1.68 7.22 -4.76
N THR A 145 -2.92 6.99 -4.32
CA THR A 145 -3.22 6.07 -3.22
C THR A 145 -3.57 4.67 -3.68
N GLY A 146 -3.94 4.49 -4.94
CA GLY A 146 -4.33 3.19 -5.45
C GLY A 146 -4.43 3.10 -6.96
N VAL A 147 -4.32 1.87 -7.45
CA VAL A 147 -4.63 1.50 -8.82
C VAL A 147 -5.47 0.22 -8.84
N LEU A 148 -6.52 0.19 -9.65
CA LEU A 148 -7.41 -0.94 -9.78
C LEU A 148 -7.55 -1.32 -11.26
N VAL A 149 -7.10 -2.52 -11.60
CA VAL A 149 -7.24 -3.07 -12.95
C VAL A 149 -8.61 -3.76 -13.09
N GLY A 150 -9.34 -3.45 -14.16
CA GLY A 150 -10.55 -4.20 -14.56
C GLY A 150 -11.66 -4.21 -13.50
N GLY A 151 -11.74 -3.19 -12.65
CA GLY A 151 -12.69 -3.15 -11.54
C GLY A 151 -12.44 -4.21 -10.46
N GLY A 152 -11.21 -4.74 -10.38
CA GLY A 152 -10.82 -5.79 -9.43
C GLY A 152 -10.97 -7.20 -9.96
N LEU A 153 -11.47 -7.38 -11.19
CA LEU A 153 -11.52 -8.67 -11.86
C LEU A 153 -10.37 -8.80 -12.86
N PRO A 154 -9.70 -9.98 -12.93
CA PRO A 154 -8.71 -10.24 -13.96
C PRO A 154 -9.30 -9.99 -15.37
N PRO A 155 -8.65 -9.14 -16.17
CA PRO A 155 -9.10 -8.83 -17.53
C PRO A 155 -9.23 -10.06 -18.42
N LEU A 156 -10.12 -10.00 -19.40
CA LEU A 156 -10.25 -11.04 -20.41
C LEU A 156 -9.18 -10.87 -21.51
N GLU A 157 -8.58 -11.98 -21.92
CA GLU A 157 -7.63 -12.01 -23.04
C GLU A 157 -8.26 -11.45 -24.31
N GLY A 158 -7.51 -10.63 -25.05
CA GLY A 158 -7.99 -10.04 -26.30
C GLY A 158 -9.07 -8.97 -26.11
N GLN A 159 -9.37 -8.57 -24.88
CA GLN A 159 -10.30 -7.48 -24.58
C GLN A 159 -9.57 -6.25 -24.05
N ARG A 160 -10.22 -5.09 -24.21
CA ARG A 160 -9.78 -3.86 -23.54
C ARG A 160 -10.08 -3.98 -22.06
N THR A 161 -9.24 -3.35 -21.25
CA THR A 161 -9.47 -3.20 -19.82
C THR A 161 -9.27 -1.76 -19.43
N GLU A 162 -9.63 -1.43 -18.21
CA GLU A 162 -9.53 -0.09 -17.66
C GLU A 162 -8.67 -0.15 -16.40
N LEU A 163 -7.87 0.89 -16.21
CA LEU A 163 -7.14 1.13 -14.97
C LEU A 163 -7.79 2.32 -14.27
N THR A 164 -8.36 2.09 -13.10
CA THR A 164 -8.77 3.17 -12.21
C THR A 164 -7.57 3.58 -11.37
N VAL A 165 -7.30 4.88 -11.29
CA VAL A 165 -6.26 5.45 -10.44
C VAL A 165 -6.93 6.37 -9.43
N SER A 166 -6.58 6.25 -8.15
CA SER A 166 -7.17 7.00 -7.04
C SER A 166 -6.13 7.95 -6.43
N ALA A 167 -6.56 9.18 -6.10
CA ALA A 167 -5.72 10.20 -5.50
C ALA A 167 -5.92 10.30 -3.98
N LEU A 168 -4.90 10.82 -3.29
CA LEU A 168 -5.00 11.19 -1.88
C LEU A 168 -6.09 12.24 -1.67
N GLU A 169 -6.88 12.08 -0.60
CA GLU A 169 -7.88 13.07 -0.21
C GLU A 169 -7.22 14.29 0.44
N ASN A 170 -7.52 15.47 -0.07
CA ASN A 170 -7.13 16.74 0.50
C ASN A 170 -8.20 17.79 0.20
N PRO A 171 -9.14 18.06 1.12
CA PRO A 171 -10.24 18.99 0.89
C PRO A 171 -9.79 20.44 0.61
N LEU A 172 -8.54 20.79 0.94
CA LEU A 172 -7.98 22.12 0.73
C LEU A 172 -7.33 22.26 -0.65
N ASP A 173 -6.96 21.16 -1.33
CA ASP A 173 -6.38 21.20 -2.67
C ASP A 173 -7.46 21.01 -3.74
N THR A 174 -7.74 22.10 -4.47
CA THR A 174 -8.70 22.12 -5.58
C THR A 174 -8.03 21.95 -6.95
N ALA A 175 -6.71 21.79 -6.98
CA ALA A 175 -5.97 21.65 -8.23
C ALA A 175 -6.31 20.34 -8.95
N ARG A 176 -6.09 20.38 -10.27
CA ARG A 176 -6.11 19.20 -11.12
C ARG A 176 -4.72 18.94 -11.68
N TRP A 177 -4.29 17.70 -11.66
CA TRP A 177 -2.96 17.31 -12.12
C TRP A 177 -3.00 16.11 -13.07
N PRO A 178 -2.04 16.01 -13.99
CA PRO A 178 -1.99 14.91 -14.94
C PRO A 178 -1.53 13.63 -14.26
N VAL A 179 -2.10 12.50 -14.71
CA VAL A 179 -1.58 11.16 -14.40
C VAL A 179 -1.28 10.45 -15.70
N ARG A 180 -0.18 9.69 -15.72
CA ARG A 180 0.25 8.88 -16.87
C ARG A 180 0.25 7.42 -16.47
N VAL A 181 -0.20 6.56 -17.38
CA VAL A 181 -0.16 5.11 -17.20
C VAL A 181 0.87 4.53 -18.14
N VAL A 182 1.88 3.90 -17.55
CA VAL A 182 3.00 3.26 -18.26
C VAL A 182 2.83 1.76 -18.17
N VAL A 183 2.85 1.07 -19.30
CA VAL A 183 2.82 -0.39 -19.40
C VAL A 183 3.95 -0.84 -20.32
N ASP A 184 4.73 -1.81 -19.86
CA ASP A 184 5.92 -2.32 -20.56
C ASP A 184 6.87 -1.18 -21.01
N GLY A 185 7.07 -0.20 -20.14
CA GLY A 185 7.97 0.94 -20.36
C GLY A 185 7.46 1.98 -21.38
N ARG A 186 6.19 1.91 -21.81
CA ARG A 186 5.59 2.89 -22.73
C ARG A 186 4.34 3.51 -22.12
N ILE A 187 4.18 4.82 -22.30
CA ILE A 187 2.93 5.50 -21.95
C ILE A 187 1.80 4.91 -22.81
N ARG A 188 0.78 4.34 -22.17
CA ARG A 188 -0.40 3.74 -22.81
C ARG A 188 -1.66 4.57 -22.65
N GLY A 189 -1.68 5.45 -21.67
CA GLY A 189 -2.77 6.38 -21.46
C GLY A 189 -2.38 7.49 -20.51
N ALA A 190 -3.24 8.49 -20.44
CA ALA A 190 -3.13 9.59 -19.51
C ALA A 190 -4.53 10.02 -19.06
N GLY A 191 -4.60 10.60 -17.88
CA GLY A 191 -5.83 11.11 -17.28
C GLY A 191 -5.55 12.38 -16.48
N THR A 192 -6.54 12.78 -15.71
CA THR A 192 -6.42 13.92 -14.80
C THR A 192 -7.08 13.54 -13.48
N LEU A 193 -6.41 13.86 -12.39
CA LEU A 193 -6.87 13.66 -11.02
C LEU A 193 -7.15 15.00 -10.35
N SER A 194 -7.99 14.94 -9.33
CA SER A 194 -8.16 15.96 -8.29
C SER A 194 -8.02 15.25 -6.95
N ALA A 195 -7.81 16.00 -5.87
CA ALA A 195 -7.75 15.44 -4.52
C ALA A 195 -9.01 14.62 -4.19
N GLY A 196 -8.80 13.41 -3.65
CA GLY A 196 -9.85 12.45 -3.29
C GLY A 196 -10.65 11.87 -4.46
N ALA A 197 -10.29 12.19 -5.71
CA ALA A 197 -10.99 11.71 -6.89
C ALA A 197 -10.31 10.48 -7.51
N GLU A 198 -11.05 9.84 -8.43
CA GLU A 198 -10.53 8.77 -9.26
C GLU A 198 -10.59 9.15 -10.74
N THR A 199 -9.69 8.58 -11.53
CA THR A 199 -9.73 8.68 -12.98
C THR A 199 -9.56 7.31 -13.61
N THR A 200 -10.26 7.08 -14.73
CA THR A 200 -10.21 5.80 -15.44
C THR A 200 -9.47 5.96 -16.75
N VAL A 201 -8.44 5.14 -16.95
CA VAL A 201 -7.59 5.16 -18.13
C VAL A 201 -7.77 3.85 -18.89
N PRO A 202 -8.26 3.87 -20.14
CA PRO A 202 -8.40 2.66 -20.94
C PRO A 202 -7.02 2.11 -21.33
N LEU A 203 -6.83 0.81 -21.15
CA LEU A 203 -5.64 0.08 -21.54
C LEU A 203 -5.87 -0.66 -22.87
N PRO A 204 -4.79 -0.88 -23.65
CA PRO A 204 -4.87 -1.66 -24.87
C PRO A 204 -5.27 -3.12 -24.60
N LEU A 205 -5.54 -3.85 -25.69
CA LEU A 205 -5.90 -5.27 -25.61
C LEU A 205 -4.83 -6.05 -24.84
N SER A 206 -5.27 -6.79 -23.84
CA SER A 206 -4.37 -7.52 -22.97
C SER A 206 -4.03 -8.90 -23.54
N SER A 207 -2.76 -9.27 -23.46
CA SER A 207 -2.28 -10.60 -23.85
C SER A 207 -2.43 -11.61 -22.70
N ALA A 208 -2.23 -12.90 -22.99
CA ALA A 208 -2.16 -13.96 -21.99
C ALA A 208 -0.92 -13.91 -21.08
N ALA A 209 0.05 -13.04 -21.39
CA ALA A 209 1.24 -12.84 -20.59
C ALA A 209 0.96 -11.95 -19.36
N TRP A 210 1.87 -11.96 -18.40
CA TRP A 210 1.89 -10.97 -17.33
C TRP A 210 2.09 -9.58 -17.93
N VAL A 211 1.22 -8.66 -17.52
CA VAL A 211 1.31 -7.24 -17.85
C VAL A 211 1.74 -6.52 -16.57
N GLN A 212 2.77 -5.69 -16.69
CA GLN A 212 3.30 -4.89 -15.60
C GLN A 212 3.36 -3.42 -16.00
N GLY A 213 3.09 -2.55 -15.04
CA GLY A 213 3.05 -1.12 -15.26
C GLY A 213 2.99 -0.33 -13.98
N TYR A 214 2.85 0.98 -14.15
CA TYR A 214 2.60 1.91 -13.06
C TYR A 214 1.77 3.11 -13.56
N ALA A 215 1.05 3.73 -12.63
CA ALA A 215 0.56 5.09 -12.79
C ALA A 215 1.55 6.05 -12.13
N ASP A 216 1.86 7.18 -12.76
CA ASP A 216 2.63 8.26 -12.13
C ASP A 216 2.05 9.66 -12.39
N THR A 217 2.33 10.58 -11.47
CA THR A 217 1.98 12.00 -11.56
C THR A 217 3.23 12.87 -11.72
N ASP A 218 3.03 14.15 -12.01
CA ASP A 218 4.07 15.15 -11.82
C ASP A 218 4.44 15.23 -10.35
N ALA A 219 5.74 15.42 -10.13
CA ALA A 219 6.31 15.14 -8.85
C ALA A 219 6.19 16.31 -7.88
N ASP A 220 5.85 16.01 -6.64
CA ASP A 220 5.66 17.02 -5.59
C ASP A 220 6.75 16.95 -4.49
N ALA A 221 6.43 17.47 -3.31
CA ALA A 221 7.32 17.50 -2.15
C ALA A 221 7.60 16.10 -1.58
N LEU A 222 6.71 15.13 -1.79
CA LEU A 222 6.83 13.75 -1.30
C LEU A 222 6.89 12.78 -2.49
N ARG A 223 8.10 12.44 -2.93
CA ARG A 223 8.29 11.61 -4.15
C ARG A 223 7.82 10.16 -4.03
N ALA A 224 7.58 9.69 -2.82
CA ALA A 224 7.36 8.28 -2.55
C ALA A 224 5.97 7.78 -3.01
N ASP A 225 4.98 8.68 -3.10
CA ASP A 225 3.60 8.36 -3.50
C ASP A 225 3.20 8.96 -4.86
N ASP A 226 4.13 9.60 -5.57
CA ASP A 226 3.96 10.06 -6.96
C ASP A 226 3.69 8.90 -7.94
N ARG A 227 3.98 7.65 -7.56
CA ARG A 227 3.93 6.48 -8.43
C ARG A 227 3.36 5.25 -7.72
N HIS A 228 2.45 4.56 -8.41
CA HIS A 228 1.88 3.31 -7.91
C HIS A 228 1.92 2.20 -8.96
N TYR A 229 2.47 1.05 -8.58
CA TYR A 229 2.71 -0.08 -9.48
C TYR A 229 1.53 -1.03 -9.55
N PHE A 230 1.37 -1.69 -10.70
CA PHE A 230 0.42 -2.79 -10.86
C PHE A 230 0.99 -3.91 -11.72
N ALA A 231 0.50 -5.11 -11.48
CA ALA A 231 0.68 -6.24 -12.35
C ALA A 231 -0.61 -7.06 -12.41
N TYR A 232 -0.94 -7.56 -13.59
CA TYR A 232 -2.06 -8.47 -13.77
C TYR A 232 -1.75 -9.50 -14.86
N LYS A 233 -2.46 -10.61 -14.80
CA LYS A 233 -2.51 -11.58 -15.87
C LYS A 233 -3.93 -11.65 -16.39
N SER A 234 -4.08 -11.56 -17.70
CA SER A 234 -5.38 -11.77 -18.33
C SER A 234 -5.80 -13.23 -18.18
N ARG A 235 -7.09 -13.47 -18.17
CA ARG A 235 -7.67 -14.82 -18.18
C ARG A 235 -8.41 -15.08 -19.48
N ALA A 236 -8.45 -16.34 -19.88
CA ALA A 236 -9.33 -16.78 -20.95
C ALA A 236 -10.81 -16.52 -20.60
N ALA A 237 -11.64 -16.44 -21.63
CA ALA A 237 -13.08 -16.40 -21.46
C ALA A 237 -13.56 -17.65 -20.70
N PRO A 238 -14.46 -17.51 -19.71
CA PRO A 238 -14.95 -18.65 -18.96
C PRO A 238 -15.68 -19.63 -19.86
N ARG A 239 -15.47 -20.92 -19.63
CA ARG A 239 -16.23 -21.99 -20.29
C ARG A 239 -17.61 -22.11 -19.65
N VAL A 240 -18.67 -21.93 -20.42
CA VAL A 240 -20.05 -21.92 -19.94
C VAL A 240 -20.85 -23.05 -20.58
N ALA A 241 -21.55 -23.82 -19.75
CA ALA A 241 -22.55 -24.80 -20.17
C ALA A 241 -23.96 -24.30 -19.83
N VAL A 242 -24.94 -24.73 -20.62
CA VAL A 242 -26.37 -24.45 -20.40
C VAL A 242 -27.11 -25.77 -20.30
N GLY A 243 -27.78 -25.99 -19.18
CA GLY A 243 -28.71 -27.08 -18.96
C GLY A 243 -30.16 -26.63 -19.15
N GLY A 244 -30.95 -27.41 -19.88
CA GLY A 244 -32.36 -27.15 -20.13
C GLY A 244 -32.59 -25.95 -21.06
N ALA A 245 -33.75 -25.30 -20.90
CA ALA A 245 -34.19 -24.19 -21.74
C ALA A 245 -34.40 -22.91 -20.89
N PRO A 246 -33.35 -22.11 -20.63
CA PRO A 246 -33.42 -20.95 -19.72
C PRO A 246 -34.23 -19.77 -20.26
N GLY A 247 -34.85 -19.91 -21.44
CA GLY A 247 -35.68 -18.91 -22.09
C GLY A 247 -34.91 -18.01 -23.06
N PHE A 248 -35.67 -17.27 -23.86
CA PHE A 248 -35.16 -16.46 -24.97
C PHE A 248 -34.12 -15.43 -24.53
N PHE A 249 -34.39 -14.64 -23.49
CA PHE A 249 -33.48 -13.57 -23.06
C PHE A 249 -32.12 -14.08 -22.59
N VAL A 250 -32.07 -15.23 -21.91
CA VAL A 250 -30.80 -15.82 -21.47
C VAL A 250 -30.01 -16.33 -22.68
N MET A 251 -30.68 -16.99 -23.63
CA MET A 251 -30.05 -17.45 -24.87
C MET A 251 -29.48 -16.30 -25.70
N GLU A 252 -30.22 -15.20 -25.86
CA GLU A 252 -29.76 -14.01 -26.56
C GLU A 252 -28.57 -13.35 -25.85
N ALA A 253 -28.64 -13.21 -24.51
CA ALA A 253 -27.52 -12.67 -23.74
C ALA A 253 -26.26 -13.54 -23.89
N MET A 254 -26.40 -14.86 -23.89
CA MET A 254 -25.29 -15.78 -24.13
C MET A 254 -24.72 -15.67 -25.53
N ALA A 255 -25.56 -15.58 -26.56
CA ALA A 255 -25.11 -15.38 -27.94
C ALA A 255 -24.32 -14.08 -28.10
N VAL A 256 -24.74 -13.00 -27.43
CA VAL A 256 -24.01 -11.72 -27.40
C VAL A 256 -22.66 -11.85 -26.69
N LEU A 257 -22.62 -12.55 -25.54
CA LEU A 257 -21.38 -12.76 -24.79
C LEU A 257 -20.42 -13.68 -25.55
N GLU A 258 -20.91 -14.72 -26.23
CA GLU A 258 -20.12 -15.58 -27.09
C GLU A 258 -19.58 -14.81 -28.30
N GLY A 259 -20.44 -14.07 -29.00
CA GLY A 259 -20.06 -13.26 -30.17
C GLY A 259 -19.05 -12.16 -29.84
N SER A 260 -18.98 -11.72 -28.59
CA SER A 260 -17.97 -10.78 -28.09
C SER A 260 -16.75 -11.45 -27.43
N GLY A 261 -16.68 -12.79 -27.44
CA GLY A 261 -15.59 -13.56 -26.84
C GLY A 261 -15.51 -13.43 -25.31
N ARG A 262 -16.61 -13.07 -24.64
CA ARG A 262 -16.71 -12.93 -23.17
C ARG A 262 -17.05 -14.24 -22.46
N LEU A 263 -17.45 -15.26 -23.22
CA LEU A 263 -17.58 -16.64 -22.76
C LEU A 263 -17.22 -17.59 -23.90
N THR A 264 -17.03 -18.85 -23.57
CA THR A 264 -16.88 -19.93 -24.56
C THR A 264 -17.86 -21.05 -24.23
N PRO A 265 -18.75 -21.46 -25.16
CA PRO A 265 -19.63 -22.59 -24.93
C PRO A 265 -18.84 -23.87 -24.67
N SER A 266 -19.34 -24.70 -23.78
CA SER A 266 -18.68 -25.93 -23.37
C SER A 266 -19.68 -26.98 -22.87
N PRO A 267 -19.37 -28.28 -22.96
CA PRO A 267 -20.08 -29.32 -22.21
C PRO A 267 -19.98 -29.10 -20.69
N ALA A 268 -21.00 -29.56 -19.94
CA ALA A 268 -21.10 -29.38 -18.48
C ALA A 268 -19.92 -29.99 -17.72
N GLY A 269 -19.40 -31.14 -18.17
CA GLY A 269 -18.30 -31.84 -17.50
C GLY A 269 -16.96 -31.11 -17.45
N ILE A 270 -16.75 -30.09 -18.29
CA ILE A 270 -15.51 -29.27 -18.31
C ILE A 270 -15.78 -27.76 -18.20
N ALA A 271 -17.03 -27.37 -17.95
CA ALA A 271 -17.43 -25.98 -17.81
C ALA A 271 -16.97 -25.40 -16.47
N GLU A 272 -16.63 -24.12 -16.46
CA GLU A 272 -16.33 -23.37 -15.25
C GLU A 272 -17.63 -22.83 -14.62
N LEU A 273 -18.64 -22.54 -15.45
CA LEU A 273 -19.96 -22.10 -15.06
C LEU A 273 -21.04 -22.93 -15.76
N LEU A 274 -22.00 -23.46 -15.00
CA LEU A 274 -23.20 -24.09 -15.51
C LEU A 274 -24.42 -23.22 -15.21
N LEU A 275 -25.18 -22.86 -16.25
CA LEU A 275 -26.52 -22.27 -16.11
C LEU A 275 -27.56 -23.41 -16.17
N ALA A 276 -28.04 -23.85 -15.01
CA ALA A 276 -28.92 -25.01 -14.90
C ALA A 276 -30.39 -24.58 -14.79
N HIS A 277 -31.12 -24.55 -15.91
CA HIS A 277 -32.56 -24.33 -15.88
C HIS A 277 -33.30 -25.56 -15.32
N GLY A 278 -34.11 -25.38 -14.28
CA GLY A 278 -34.78 -26.48 -13.59
C GLY A 278 -33.79 -27.52 -13.02
N GLY A 279 -32.55 -27.12 -12.74
CA GLY A 279 -31.50 -28.03 -12.25
C GLY A 279 -30.95 -29.02 -13.29
N SER A 280 -31.25 -28.84 -14.58
CA SER A 280 -30.72 -29.69 -15.65
C SER A 280 -29.18 -29.67 -15.70
N LEU A 281 -28.58 -30.85 -15.89
CA LEU A 281 -27.13 -31.11 -16.00
C LEU A 281 -26.33 -30.86 -14.71
N LEU A 282 -26.98 -30.70 -13.56
CA LEU A 282 -26.27 -30.54 -12.27
C LEU A 282 -25.42 -31.76 -11.92
N GLU A 283 -25.89 -32.95 -12.28
CA GLU A 283 -25.22 -34.24 -12.11
C GLU A 283 -24.05 -34.44 -13.07
N GLU A 284 -24.02 -33.74 -14.20
CA GLU A 284 -22.97 -33.84 -15.23
C GLU A 284 -21.83 -32.82 -15.02
N ARG A 285 -21.92 -31.97 -13.99
CA ARG A 285 -20.94 -30.90 -13.77
C ARG A 285 -19.57 -31.45 -13.39
N GLY A 286 -18.53 -30.78 -13.88
CA GLY A 286 -17.16 -31.06 -13.48
C GLY A 286 -16.88 -30.70 -12.00
N PRO A 287 -15.81 -31.25 -11.42
CA PRO A 287 -15.35 -30.83 -10.09
C PRO A 287 -14.94 -29.35 -10.14
N GLY A 288 -15.51 -28.53 -9.26
CA GLY A 288 -15.23 -27.09 -9.17
C GLY A 288 -16.05 -26.19 -10.10
N THR A 289 -16.98 -26.74 -10.88
CA THR A 289 -17.94 -25.94 -11.67
C THR A 289 -18.86 -25.16 -10.74
N ALA A 290 -18.89 -23.83 -10.90
CA ALA A 290 -19.92 -23.00 -10.28
C ALA A 290 -21.26 -23.21 -11.02
N ALA A 291 -22.37 -23.27 -10.30
CA ALA A 291 -23.69 -23.45 -10.90
C ALA A 291 -24.63 -22.31 -10.50
N VAL A 292 -25.31 -21.74 -11.50
CA VAL A 292 -26.44 -20.84 -11.29
C VAL A 292 -27.70 -21.62 -11.65
N VAL A 293 -28.52 -21.90 -10.65
CA VAL A 293 -29.80 -22.60 -10.84
C VAL A 293 -30.86 -21.57 -11.18
N ILE A 294 -31.38 -21.65 -12.40
CA ILE A 294 -32.51 -20.83 -12.84
C ILE A 294 -33.75 -21.66 -12.56
N PRO A 295 -34.65 -21.25 -11.65
CA PRO A 295 -35.83 -22.02 -11.33
C PRO A 295 -36.68 -22.22 -12.59
N ALA A 296 -37.27 -23.41 -12.71
CA ALA A 296 -38.27 -23.65 -13.73
C ALA A 296 -39.50 -22.77 -13.48
N ASN A 297 -40.19 -22.37 -14.55
CA ASN A 297 -41.47 -21.66 -14.44
C ASN A 297 -42.54 -22.52 -13.75
N ASP A 298 -42.35 -23.84 -13.77
CA ASP A 298 -43.13 -24.82 -13.03
C ASP A 298 -42.31 -25.36 -11.85
N PHE A 299 -42.73 -25.02 -10.63
CA PHE A 299 -42.06 -25.43 -9.39
C PHE A 299 -42.07 -26.95 -9.16
N THR A 300 -42.91 -27.71 -9.87
CA THR A 300 -42.92 -29.17 -9.79
C THR A 300 -41.74 -29.83 -10.52
N LEU A 301 -41.01 -29.07 -11.35
CA LEU A 301 -39.84 -29.51 -12.10
C LEU A 301 -38.51 -29.25 -11.39
N LEU A 302 -38.53 -28.70 -10.16
CA LEU A 302 -37.32 -28.57 -9.37
C LEU A 302 -36.84 -29.96 -8.91
N PRO A 303 -35.57 -30.34 -9.11
CA PRO A 303 -35.04 -31.57 -8.56
C PRO A 303 -35.16 -31.51 -7.04
N ALA A 304 -35.54 -32.64 -6.42
CA ALA A 304 -35.44 -32.79 -4.98
C ALA A 304 -33.95 -32.63 -4.60
N LEU A 305 -33.63 -31.55 -3.88
CA LEU A 305 -32.30 -31.31 -3.32
C LEU A 305 -31.96 -32.33 -2.23
#